data_AF-A0A442XLW0-F1
#
_entry.id   AF-A0A442XLW0-F1
#
_cell.length_a   1.000
_cell.length_b   1.000
_cell.length_c   1.000
_cell.angle_alpha   90.00
_cell.angle_beta   90.00
_cell.angle_gamma   90.00
#
_symmetry.space_group_name_H-M   'P 1'
#
loop_
_entity.id
_entity.type
_entity.pdbx_description
1 polymer ?
#
loop_
_entity_poly.entity_id
_entity_poly.type
_entity_poly.pdbx_seq_one_letter_code
_entity_poly.pdbx_strand_id
1 'polypeptide(L)'
;MKFILKPLLMIVAMALGMTAAATLPARALVELNVNKGNVEPLPIAITDFQGGDALGAEISGIVSADLKRSGLFAPIDKSAFIEKISNPDATPRFEDWKVINAQALVTGSVSKEADGRVRAQYRLWDTFAGQQMSGEQFFANDANTRRVAHIIADAIYERLTGEKGYFDTRVVFIDESGAKNARKKRLAIMDQDGANIRYLSDGRSIVLTPRFSPNRQEITYMSYESGQPKVYLLQIETGQRELVGDFPGMTFAPRFSPDGQKVIMSLLRDDGNSNIFAMDLRSRSTTRLTNSTAIDTSPSYSPDGSKVVFTSDRGGRAQIYVMGADGSGQTRISFGDGVYSTPVWSPRGDLIAFTKQTAGEFQIGVMRVDGSGERILSTGFQQEGPTWAPNGRVLMFFRDSAGGPKLVSVDLTGRNEQSIPTSNFASDPAWSPLLE
;
A
#
# COMPACT_ATOMS: atom_id res chain seq x y z
N MET A 1 -77.16 45.76 10.15
CA MET A 1 -76.58 46.49 9.00
C MET A 1 -75.15 45.99 8.81
N LYS A 2 -74.84 45.41 7.63
CA LYS A 2 -73.52 44.92 7.12
C LYS A 2 -73.00 43.56 7.66
N PHE A 3 -73.14 42.47 6.88
CA PHE A 3 -72.17 41.84 5.93
C PHE A 3 -71.25 40.81 6.64
N ILE A 4 -71.49 39.49 6.50
CA ILE A 4 -70.93 38.58 5.48
C ILE A 4 -69.40 38.75 5.31
N LEU A 5 -68.61 37.87 5.93
CA LEU A 5 -67.46 37.18 5.33
C LEU A 5 -66.81 36.22 6.37
N LYS A 6 -66.35 35.06 5.88
CA LYS A 6 -65.53 34.02 6.53
C LYS A 6 -66.28 32.91 7.30
N PRO A 7 -66.77 31.91 6.55
CA PRO A 7 -66.47 30.52 6.92
C PRO A 7 -66.00 29.75 5.68
N LEU A 8 -64.72 29.88 5.32
CA LEU A 8 -64.12 29.00 4.29
C LEU A 8 -62.59 28.81 4.44
N LEU A 9 -61.98 29.25 5.54
CA LEU A 9 -60.54 29.11 5.75
C LEU A 9 -60.14 28.13 6.86
N MET A 10 -61.10 27.44 7.47
CA MET A 10 -60.87 26.59 8.64
C MET A 10 -61.16 25.10 8.40
N ILE A 11 -61.23 24.66 7.15
CA ILE A 11 -61.31 23.22 6.77
C ILE A 11 -60.14 22.81 5.86
N VAL A 12 -59.43 23.75 5.20
CA VAL A 12 -58.23 23.43 4.40
C VAL A 12 -56.96 23.29 5.27
N ALA A 13 -56.96 23.86 6.48
CA ALA A 13 -55.79 23.80 7.38
C ALA A 13 -55.64 22.48 8.14
N MET A 14 -56.60 21.55 8.05
CA MET A 14 -56.56 20.25 8.73
C MET A 14 -56.45 19.06 7.76
N ALA A 15 -56.10 19.32 6.49
CA ALA A 15 -55.81 18.31 5.48
C ALA A 15 -54.36 18.38 4.93
N LEU A 16 -53.54 19.33 5.40
CA LEU A 16 -52.13 19.47 5.01
C LEU A 16 -51.13 18.95 6.07
N GLY A 17 -51.61 18.33 7.15
CA GLY A 17 -50.79 17.86 8.28
C GLY A 17 -50.36 16.39 8.24
N MET A 18 -50.62 15.67 7.16
CA MET A 18 -50.11 14.31 6.94
C MET A 18 -49.24 14.30 5.69
N THR A 19 -48.11 15.00 5.72
CA THR A 19 -46.96 14.51 4.96
C THR A 19 -46.59 13.17 5.57
N ALA A 20 -47.02 12.10 4.92
CA ALA A 20 -46.45 10.78 5.11
C ALA A 20 -44.94 10.98 4.99
N ALA A 21 -44.23 10.91 6.12
CA ALA A 21 -42.81 10.71 6.11
C ALA A 21 -42.64 9.36 5.41
N ALA A 22 -42.40 9.40 4.10
CA ALA A 22 -41.92 8.24 3.38
C ALA A 22 -40.57 7.93 4.02
N THR A 23 -40.60 7.00 4.97
CA THR A 23 -39.39 6.33 5.43
C THR A 23 -38.90 5.58 4.20
N LEU A 24 -38.04 6.24 3.42
CA LEU A 24 -37.26 5.53 2.42
C LEU A 24 -36.62 4.37 3.18
N PRO A 25 -36.81 3.12 2.74
CA PRO A 25 -36.15 2.01 3.41
C PRO A 25 -34.67 2.33 3.40
N ALA A 26 -34.09 2.46 4.58
CA ALA A 26 -32.65 2.52 4.74
C ALA A 26 -32.12 1.16 4.29
N ARG A 27 -31.88 1.02 2.98
CA ARG A 27 -31.20 -0.13 2.42
C ARG A 27 -29.75 0.01 2.83
N ALA A 28 -29.39 -0.62 3.94
CA ALA A 28 -28.00 -0.82 4.30
C ALA A 28 -27.40 -1.74 3.24
N LEU A 29 -26.76 -1.15 2.23
CA LEU A 29 -25.87 -1.85 1.34
C LEU A 29 -24.72 -2.45 2.16
N VAL A 30 -24.25 -3.62 1.75
CA VAL A 30 -23.03 -4.21 2.34
C VAL A 30 -21.88 -3.23 2.22
N GLU A 31 -21.37 -2.77 3.35
CA GLU A 31 -20.21 -1.88 3.46
C GLU A 31 -19.40 -2.28 4.68
N LEU A 32 -18.09 -2.44 4.48
CA LEU A 32 -17.16 -2.81 5.53
C LEU A 32 -16.60 -1.54 6.17
N ASN A 33 -16.97 -1.31 7.43
CA ASN A 33 -16.34 -0.23 8.19
C ASN A 33 -14.96 -0.68 8.69
N VAL A 34 -13.96 -0.33 7.90
CA VAL A 34 -12.55 -0.67 8.08
C VAL A 34 -11.82 0.16 9.16
N ASN A 35 -12.52 1.07 9.84
CA ASN A 35 -11.97 1.90 10.92
C ASN A 35 -12.21 1.30 12.32
N LYS A 36 -12.92 0.17 12.42
CA LYS A 36 -13.14 -0.54 13.69
C LYS A 36 -11.88 -1.30 14.11
N GLY A 37 -11.65 -1.40 15.43
CA GLY A 37 -10.46 -2.08 15.99
C GLY A 37 -10.44 -3.60 15.79
N ASN A 38 -11.59 -4.23 15.51
CA ASN A 38 -11.68 -5.61 15.04
C ASN A 38 -12.72 -5.65 13.92
N VAL A 39 -12.29 -6.01 12.72
CA VAL A 39 -13.16 -6.16 11.55
C VAL A 39 -13.26 -7.66 11.28
N GLU A 40 -14.46 -8.21 11.45
CA GLU A 40 -14.70 -9.59 11.03
C GLU A 40 -14.61 -9.64 9.49
N PRO A 41 -13.82 -10.57 8.92
CA PRO A 41 -13.68 -10.65 7.47
C PRO A 41 -15.02 -10.93 6.80
N LEU A 42 -15.35 -10.16 5.77
CA LEU A 42 -16.61 -10.24 5.07
C LEU A 42 -16.68 -11.52 4.22
N PRO A 43 -17.64 -12.44 4.46
CA PRO A 43 -17.82 -13.61 3.62
C PRO A 43 -18.24 -13.21 2.21
N ILE A 44 -17.43 -13.56 1.21
CA ILE A 44 -17.65 -13.18 -0.19
C ILE A 44 -17.56 -14.42 -1.07
N ALA A 45 -18.54 -14.61 -1.96
CA ALA A 45 -18.46 -15.64 -2.99
C ALA A 45 -17.87 -15.05 -4.27
N ILE A 46 -16.88 -15.72 -4.85
CA ILE A 46 -16.24 -15.29 -6.11
C ILE A 46 -16.30 -16.48 -7.07
N THR A 47 -17.15 -16.37 -8.10
CA THR A 47 -17.30 -17.45 -9.09
C THR A 47 -16.12 -17.47 -10.05
N ASP A 48 -15.89 -18.63 -10.67
CA ASP A 48 -15.08 -18.65 -11.89
C ASP A 48 -15.71 -17.72 -12.94
N PHE A 49 -14.89 -16.86 -13.53
CA PHE A 49 -15.38 -16.01 -14.59
C PHE A 49 -15.62 -16.85 -15.84
N GLN A 50 -16.75 -16.61 -16.50
CA GLN A 50 -17.18 -17.40 -17.65
C GLN A 50 -16.44 -16.98 -18.92
N GLY A 51 -16.10 -17.94 -19.77
CA GLY A 51 -15.41 -17.68 -21.05
C GLY A 51 -13.89 -17.53 -20.91
N GLY A 52 -13.19 -17.72 -22.04
CA GLY A 52 -11.73 -17.62 -22.10
C GLY A 52 -10.96 -18.82 -21.52
N ASP A 53 -11.47 -20.05 -21.64
CA ASP A 53 -10.85 -21.28 -21.13
C ASP A 53 -10.41 -21.16 -19.66
N ALA A 54 -9.14 -21.47 -19.35
CA ALA A 54 -8.57 -21.38 -18.01
C ALA A 54 -8.41 -19.94 -17.49
N LEU A 55 -8.51 -18.94 -18.36
CA LEU A 55 -8.23 -17.53 -18.04
C LEU A 55 -9.24 -16.94 -17.05
N GLY A 56 -10.53 -17.28 -17.20
CA GLY A 56 -11.56 -16.82 -16.28
C GLY A 56 -11.37 -17.36 -14.85
N ALA A 57 -10.94 -18.62 -14.74
CA ALA A 57 -10.59 -19.22 -13.46
C ALA A 57 -9.33 -18.58 -12.84
N GLU A 58 -8.31 -18.27 -13.66
CA GLU A 58 -7.10 -17.58 -13.22
C GLU A 58 -7.40 -16.18 -12.67
N ILE A 59 -8.15 -15.35 -13.42
CA ILE A 59 -8.52 -13.99 -13.00
C ILE A 59 -9.31 -14.03 -11.69
N SER A 60 -10.37 -14.84 -11.61
CA SER A 60 -11.17 -14.95 -10.39
C SER A 60 -10.37 -15.49 -9.21
N GLY A 61 -9.39 -16.37 -9.46
CA GLY A 61 -8.46 -16.87 -8.45
C GLY A 61 -7.56 -15.78 -7.87
N ILE A 62 -7.03 -14.90 -8.72
CA ILE A 62 -6.21 -13.76 -8.28
C ILE A 62 -7.07 -12.77 -7.49
N VAL A 63 -8.27 -12.42 -7.99
CA VAL A 63 -9.22 -11.55 -7.27
C VAL A 63 -9.52 -12.11 -5.88
N SER A 64 -9.79 -13.42 -5.79
CA SER A 64 -10.00 -14.09 -4.51
C SER A 64 -8.78 -14.05 -3.60
N ALA A 65 -7.56 -14.23 -4.15
CA ALA A 65 -6.33 -14.21 -3.37
C ALA A 65 -6.03 -12.80 -2.82
N ASP A 66 -6.23 -11.76 -3.62
CA ASP A 66 -6.06 -10.36 -3.22
C ASP A 66 -6.98 -9.96 -2.07
N LEU A 67 -8.29 -10.19 -2.25
CA LEU A 67 -9.28 -9.85 -1.24
C LEU A 67 -9.02 -10.63 0.06
N LYS A 68 -8.67 -11.92 -0.03
CA LYS A 68 -8.29 -12.72 1.14
C LYS A 68 -7.04 -12.16 1.84
N ARG A 69 -5.99 -11.84 1.08
CA ARG A 69 -4.72 -11.31 1.62
C ARG A 69 -4.90 -9.98 2.34
N SER A 70 -5.92 -9.19 2.01
CA SER A 70 -6.22 -7.96 2.74
C SER A 70 -6.65 -8.19 4.19
N GLY A 71 -7.09 -9.41 4.53
CA GLY A 71 -7.63 -9.76 5.85
C GLY A 71 -9.05 -9.22 6.10
N LEU A 72 -9.61 -8.47 5.16
CA LEU A 72 -10.94 -7.87 5.26
C LEU A 72 -12.05 -8.72 4.65
N PHE A 73 -11.69 -9.75 3.88
CA PHE A 73 -12.62 -10.62 3.19
C PHE A 73 -12.30 -12.09 3.47
N ALA A 74 -13.35 -12.91 3.52
CA ALA A 74 -13.28 -14.36 3.62
C ALA A 74 -13.92 -14.96 2.37
N PRO A 75 -13.16 -15.20 1.29
CA PRO A 75 -13.67 -15.89 0.12
C PRO A 75 -14.19 -17.28 0.47
N ILE A 76 -15.43 -17.56 0.09
CA ILE A 76 -16.10 -18.84 0.36
C ILE A 76 -15.60 -19.89 -0.64
N ASP A 77 -15.39 -21.12 -0.14
CA ASP A 77 -14.97 -22.24 -0.96
C ASP A 77 -16.00 -22.55 -2.06
N LYS A 78 -15.55 -22.70 -3.31
CA LYS A 78 -16.40 -22.91 -4.49
C LYS A 78 -17.22 -24.20 -4.41
N SER A 79 -16.80 -25.18 -3.61
CA SER A 79 -17.56 -26.41 -3.36
C SER A 79 -18.86 -26.17 -2.61
N ALA A 80 -18.98 -25.07 -1.85
CA ALA A 80 -20.19 -24.68 -1.16
C ALA A 80 -21.24 -24.03 -2.09
N PHE A 81 -20.87 -23.64 -3.31
CA PHE A 81 -21.78 -22.90 -4.21
C PHE A 81 -22.91 -23.80 -4.71
N ILE A 82 -24.13 -23.49 -4.27
CA ILE A 82 -25.38 -24.17 -4.67
C ILE A 82 -25.75 -23.79 -6.10
N GLU A 83 -25.78 -22.49 -6.42
CA GLU A 83 -25.95 -22.02 -7.78
C GLU A 83 -24.65 -22.10 -8.58
N LYS A 84 -24.73 -22.61 -9.82
CA LYS A 84 -23.66 -22.48 -10.82
C LYS A 84 -24.07 -21.40 -11.82
N ILE A 85 -23.35 -20.29 -11.80
CA ILE A 85 -23.62 -19.13 -12.68
C ILE A 85 -23.19 -19.48 -14.10
N SER A 86 -24.15 -19.55 -15.02
CA SER A 86 -23.91 -19.73 -16.46
C SER A 86 -23.95 -18.43 -17.25
N ASN A 87 -24.71 -17.43 -16.78
CA ASN A 87 -24.75 -16.09 -17.34
C ASN A 87 -24.38 -15.06 -16.25
N PRO A 88 -23.18 -14.49 -16.29
CA PRO A 88 -22.73 -13.47 -15.34
C PRO A 88 -23.53 -12.16 -15.39
N ASP A 89 -24.32 -11.96 -16.44
CA ASP A 89 -25.23 -10.82 -16.62
C ASP A 89 -26.62 -11.04 -16.02
N ALA A 90 -26.99 -12.28 -15.72
CA ALA A 90 -28.27 -12.59 -15.11
C ALA A 90 -28.25 -12.32 -13.60
N THR A 91 -29.39 -11.90 -13.06
CA THR A 91 -29.59 -11.77 -11.61
C THR A 91 -29.42 -13.15 -10.94
N PRO A 92 -28.52 -13.29 -9.95
CA PRO A 92 -28.32 -14.55 -9.22
C PRO A 92 -29.53 -14.95 -8.38
N ARG A 93 -29.66 -16.25 -8.08
CA ARG A 93 -30.62 -16.76 -7.10
C ARG A 93 -30.10 -16.47 -5.69
N PHE A 94 -30.35 -15.26 -5.20
CA PHE A 94 -29.80 -14.79 -3.92
C PHE A 94 -30.01 -15.73 -2.73
N GLU A 95 -31.11 -16.48 -2.69
CA GLU A 95 -31.37 -17.47 -1.62
C GLU A 95 -30.29 -18.57 -1.56
N ASP A 96 -29.79 -19.04 -2.70
CA ASP A 96 -28.72 -20.04 -2.78
C ASP A 96 -27.40 -19.51 -2.14
N TRP A 97 -27.18 -18.19 -2.20
CA TRP A 97 -25.98 -17.53 -1.67
C TRP A 97 -26.13 -17.13 -0.20
N LYS A 98 -27.33 -16.75 0.23
CA LYS A 98 -27.64 -16.47 1.65
C LYS A 98 -27.46 -17.72 2.52
N VAL A 99 -27.81 -18.91 2.01
CA VAL A 99 -27.67 -20.18 2.74
C VAL A 99 -26.22 -20.47 3.14
N ILE A 100 -25.25 -20.07 2.30
CA ILE A 100 -23.82 -20.22 2.58
C ILE A 100 -23.21 -18.97 3.23
N ASN A 101 -24.06 -18.04 3.69
CA ASN A 101 -23.71 -16.77 4.31
C ASN A 101 -22.80 -15.87 3.45
N ALA A 102 -22.85 -16.00 2.12
CA ALA A 102 -22.15 -15.07 1.24
C ALA A 102 -22.84 -13.71 1.34
N GLN A 103 -22.19 -12.70 1.93
CA GLN A 103 -22.76 -11.34 2.03
C GLN A 103 -22.60 -10.56 0.73
N ALA A 104 -21.50 -10.80 0.03
CA ALA A 104 -21.26 -10.31 -1.31
C ALA A 104 -21.03 -11.47 -2.29
N LEU A 105 -21.39 -11.27 -3.54
CA LEU A 105 -21.15 -12.21 -4.63
C LEU A 105 -20.50 -11.48 -5.81
N VAL A 106 -19.44 -12.06 -6.36
CA VAL A 106 -18.75 -11.60 -7.55
C VAL A 106 -18.96 -12.61 -8.67
N THR A 107 -19.55 -12.16 -9.76
CA THR A 107 -19.71 -12.92 -11.00
C THR A 107 -18.98 -12.20 -12.12
N GLY A 108 -18.44 -12.89 -13.10
CA GLY A 108 -17.78 -12.22 -14.22
C GLY A 108 -17.64 -13.07 -15.46
N SER A 109 -17.18 -12.46 -16.53
CA SER A 109 -16.80 -13.14 -17.77
C SER A 109 -15.52 -12.57 -18.37
N VAL A 110 -14.88 -13.40 -19.17
CA VAL A 110 -13.68 -13.07 -19.93
C VAL A 110 -13.88 -13.48 -21.38
N SER A 111 -13.53 -12.59 -22.31
CA SER A 111 -13.53 -12.86 -23.74
C SER A 111 -12.27 -12.31 -24.39
N LYS A 112 -11.89 -12.88 -25.53
CA LYS A 112 -10.89 -12.27 -26.42
C LYS A 112 -11.61 -11.45 -27.48
N GLU A 113 -11.22 -10.21 -27.62
CA GLU A 113 -11.68 -9.30 -28.66
C GLU A 113 -10.99 -9.60 -30.00
N ALA A 114 -11.58 -9.14 -31.10
CA ALA A 114 -11.06 -9.38 -32.44
C ALA A 114 -9.65 -8.81 -32.67
N ASP A 115 -9.26 -7.80 -31.89
CA ASP A 115 -7.93 -7.17 -31.92
C ASP A 115 -6.89 -7.90 -31.05
N GLY A 116 -7.27 -9.02 -30.42
CA GLY A 116 -6.40 -9.83 -29.55
C GLY A 116 -6.36 -9.37 -28.09
N ARG A 117 -7.06 -8.31 -27.70
CA ARG A 117 -7.17 -7.91 -26.29
C ARG A 117 -8.11 -8.84 -25.53
N VAL A 118 -7.79 -9.06 -24.26
CA VAL A 118 -8.66 -9.69 -23.28
C VAL A 118 -9.60 -8.63 -22.72
N ARG A 119 -10.91 -8.89 -22.82
CA ARG A 119 -11.95 -8.16 -22.10
C ARG A 119 -12.36 -8.98 -20.88
N ALA A 120 -12.20 -8.43 -19.69
CA ALA A 120 -12.72 -9.02 -18.47
C ALA A 120 -13.76 -8.09 -17.87
N GLN A 121 -14.90 -8.63 -17.47
CA GLN A 121 -15.97 -7.88 -16.83
C GLN A 121 -16.45 -8.59 -15.58
N TYR A 122 -16.91 -7.82 -14.60
CA TYR A 122 -17.45 -8.36 -13.37
C TYR A 122 -18.73 -7.63 -12.95
N ARG A 123 -19.50 -8.27 -12.10
CA ARG A 123 -20.56 -7.68 -11.29
C ARG A 123 -20.34 -8.04 -9.83
N LEU A 124 -20.59 -7.06 -8.98
CA LEU A 124 -20.64 -7.22 -7.54
C LEU A 124 -22.08 -7.09 -7.09
N TRP A 125 -22.53 -8.07 -6.32
CA TRP A 125 -23.89 -8.16 -5.82
C TRP A 125 -23.91 -8.17 -4.29
N ASP A 126 -24.88 -7.46 -3.73
CA ASP A 126 -25.30 -7.60 -2.34
C ASP A 126 -26.37 -8.69 -2.29
N THR A 127 -26.04 -9.83 -1.68
CA THR A 127 -26.91 -11.01 -1.68
C THR A 127 -28.10 -10.83 -0.72
N PHE A 128 -27.93 -10.09 0.38
CA PHE A 128 -28.97 -9.87 1.37
C PHE A 128 -29.96 -8.81 0.90
N ALA A 129 -29.45 -7.72 0.32
CA ALA A 129 -30.29 -6.69 -0.29
C ALA A 129 -30.84 -7.10 -1.67
N GLY A 130 -30.27 -8.14 -2.29
CA GLY A 130 -30.71 -8.68 -3.58
C GLY A 130 -30.53 -7.69 -4.74
N GLN A 131 -29.44 -6.94 -4.76
CA GLN A 131 -29.19 -5.89 -5.75
C GLN A 131 -27.74 -5.84 -6.21
N GLN A 132 -27.53 -5.39 -7.45
CA GLN A 132 -26.20 -5.14 -7.98
C GLN A 132 -25.62 -3.87 -7.34
N MET A 133 -24.39 -3.95 -6.84
CA MET A 133 -23.68 -2.84 -6.22
C MET A 133 -22.78 -2.09 -7.22
N SER A 134 -22.14 -2.82 -8.12
CA SER A 134 -21.30 -2.30 -9.19
C SER A 134 -21.14 -3.34 -10.31
N GLY A 135 -20.63 -2.90 -11.45
CA GLY A 135 -20.21 -3.78 -12.52
C GLY A 135 -19.43 -2.98 -13.55
N GLU A 136 -18.26 -3.50 -13.91
CA GLU A 136 -17.29 -2.79 -14.74
C GLU A 136 -16.64 -3.77 -15.73
N GLN A 137 -15.99 -3.21 -16.74
CA GLN A 137 -15.27 -3.96 -17.75
C GLN A 137 -13.90 -3.35 -18.00
N PHE A 138 -12.91 -4.21 -18.19
CA PHE A 138 -11.52 -3.85 -18.40
C PHE A 138 -11.00 -4.53 -19.65
N PHE A 139 -10.04 -3.87 -20.29
CA PHE A 139 -9.36 -4.39 -21.46
C PHE A 139 -7.87 -4.45 -21.19
N ALA A 140 -7.23 -5.56 -21.54
CA ALA A 140 -5.78 -5.68 -21.48
C ALA A 140 -5.24 -6.57 -22.59
N ASN A 141 -3.95 -6.43 -22.85
CA ASN A 141 -3.23 -7.38 -23.69
C ASN A 141 -2.99 -8.69 -22.90
N ASP A 142 -2.78 -9.80 -23.59
CA ASP A 142 -2.52 -11.12 -22.98
C ASP A 142 -1.37 -11.09 -21.92
N ALA A 143 -0.39 -10.21 -22.08
CA ALA A 143 0.72 -10.08 -21.12
C ALA A 143 0.32 -9.45 -19.76
N ASN A 144 -0.87 -8.83 -19.68
CA ASN A 144 -1.31 -8.03 -18.54
C ASN A 144 -2.56 -8.61 -17.86
N THR A 145 -2.88 -9.88 -18.06
CA THR A 145 -4.07 -10.50 -17.48
C THR A 145 -4.07 -10.46 -15.94
N ARG A 146 -2.92 -10.74 -15.30
CA ARG A 146 -2.78 -10.62 -13.83
C ARG A 146 -3.10 -9.21 -13.34
N ARG A 147 -2.59 -8.19 -14.05
CA ARG A 147 -2.87 -6.78 -13.76
C ARG A 147 -4.37 -6.48 -13.79
N VAL A 148 -5.10 -6.99 -14.79
CA VAL A 148 -6.57 -6.83 -14.84
C VAL A 148 -7.25 -7.45 -13.62
N ALA A 149 -6.81 -8.62 -13.18
CA ALA A 149 -7.36 -9.24 -11.98
C ALA A 149 -7.12 -8.38 -10.73
N HIS A 150 -5.93 -7.80 -10.57
CA HIS A 150 -5.62 -6.86 -9.49
C HIS A 150 -6.49 -5.60 -9.54
N ILE A 151 -6.70 -5.02 -10.73
CA ILE A 151 -7.59 -3.86 -10.92
C ILE A 151 -9.05 -4.20 -10.53
N ILE A 152 -9.54 -5.37 -10.92
CA ILE A 152 -10.88 -5.84 -10.53
C ILE A 152 -10.97 -6.01 -9.00
N ALA A 153 -9.94 -6.59 -8.38
CA ALA A 153 -9.86 -6.71 -6.93
C ALA A 153 -9.85 -5.33 -6.24
N ASP A 154 -9.12 -4.36 -6.78
CA ASP A 154 -9.07 -2.99 -6.27
C ASP A 154 -10.44 -2.31 -6.37
N ALA A 155 -11.16 -2.49 -7.48
CA ALA A 155 -12.51 -1.93 -7.67
C ALA A 155 -13.54 -2.56 -6.70
N ILE A 156 -13.48 -3.88 -6.48
CA ILE A 156 -14.33 -4.57 -5.49
C ILE A 156 -13.98 -4.11 -4.07
N TYR A 157 -12.69 -4.03 -3.75
CA TYR A 157 -12.19 -3.57 -2.46
C TYR A 157 -12.66 -2.15 -2.17
N GLU A 158 -12.49 -1.23 -3.12
CA GLU A 158 -12.92 0.16 -2.96
C GLU A 158 -14.43 0.25 -2.78
N ARG A 159 -15.20 -0.49 -3.59
CA ARG A 159 -16.66 -0.46 -3.49
C ARG A 159 -17.19 -0.95 -2.14
N LEU A 160 -16.52 -1.94 -1.53
CA LEU A 160 -16.93 -2.56 -0.27
C LEU A 160 -16.35 -1.89 0.97
N THR A 161 -15.20 -1.22 0.87
CA THR A 161 -14.50 -0.63 2.03
C THR A 161 -14.53 0.89 2.05
N GLY A 162 -14.82 1.54 0.91
CA GLY A 162 -14.68 2.98 0.73
C GLY A 162 -13.24 3.48 0.59
N GLU A 163 -12.25 2.58 0.59
CA GLU A 163 -10.84 2.94 0.48
C GLU A 163 -10.21 2.43 -0.80
N LYS A 164 -9.25 3.20 -1.34
CA LYS A 164 -8.51 2.79 -2.53
C LYS A 164 -7.80 1.44 -2.32
N GLY A 165 -7.90 0.60 -3.33
CA GLY A 165 -7.14 -0.64 -3.41
C GLY A 165 -5.63 -0.41 -3.52
N TYR A 166 -4.88 -1.49 -3.47
CA TYR A 166 -3.41 -1.49 -3.55
C TYR A 166 -2.87 -2.76 -4.23
N PHE A 167 -3.73 -3.56 -4.84
CA PHE A 167 -3.34 -4.83 -5.45
C PHE A 167 -2.62 -4.61 -6.78
N ASP A 168 -3.01 -3.60 -7.59
CA ASP A 168 -2.27 -3.21 -8.80
C ASP A 168 -1.05 -2.36 -8.45
N THR A 169 -0.11 -2.98 -7.74
CA THR A 169 1.15 -2.37 -7.30
C THR A 169 2.31 -3.36 -7.39
N ARG A 170 3.52 -2.82 -7.30
CA ARG A 170 4.78 -3.57 -7.35
C ARG A 170 5.64 -3.28 -6.13
N VAL A 171 6.57 -4.18 -5.87
CA VAL A 171 7.59 -4.02 -4.84
C VAL A 171 8.95 -4.18 -5.47
N VAL A 172 9.83 -3.20 -5.28
CA VAL A 172 11.27 -3.38 -5.52
C VAL A 172 11.94 -3.79 -4.23
N PHE A 173 12.90 -4.69 -4.33
CA PHE A 173 13.59 -5.25 -3.18
C PHE A 173 14.99 -5.73 -3.57
N ILE A 174 15.78 -6.12 -2.58
CA ILE A 174 17.07 -6.74 -2.78
C ILE A 174 16.93 -8.26 -2.62
N ASP A 175 17.08 -8.99 -3.72
CA ASP A 175 17.21 -10.45 -3.74
C ASP A 175 18.61 -10.84 -3.27
N GLU A 176 18.66 -11.73 -2.29
CA GLU A 176 19.88 -12.18 -1.63
C GLU A 176 20.06 -13.69 -1.78
N SER A 177 21.14 -14.11 -2.44
CA SER A 177 21.46 -15.53 -2.71
C SER A 177 22.90 -15.86 -2.32
N GLY A 178 23.21 -17.16 -2.22
CA GLY A 178 24.53 -17.64 -1.78
C GLY A 178 24.67 -17.71 -0.25
N ALA A 179 25.88 -18.01 0.26
CA ALA A 179 26.15 -18.12 1.70
C ALA A 179 26.25 -16.75 2.38
N LYS A 180 26.10 -16.70 3.72
CA LYS A 180 26.11 -15.45 4.51
C LYS A 180 27.37 -14.60 4.32
N ASN A 181 28.53 -15.23 4.14
CA ASN A 181 29.83 -14.58 3.93
C ASN A 181 30.15 -14.28 2.45
N ALA A 182 29.28 -14.67 1.51
CA ALA A 182 29.47 -14.50 0.08
C ALA A 182 28.13 -14.19 -0.60
N ARG A 183 27.36 -13.27 0.00
CA ARG A 183 26.01 -12.99 -0.45
C ARG A 183 26.02 -12.21 -1.76
N LYS A 184 25.35 -12.75 -2.78
CA LYS A 184 25.04 -12.03 -4.01
C LYS A 184 23.75 -11.24 -3.81
N LYS A 185 23.84 -9.91 -3.93
CA LYS A 185 22.71 -8.98 -3.81
C LYS A 185 22.29 -8.48 -5.19
N ARG A 186 21.02 -8.62 -5.55
CA ARG A 186 20.45 -8.17 -6.83
C ARG A 186 19.24 -7.30 -6.59
N LEU A 187 19.09 -6.29 -7.42
CA LEU A 187 17.90 -5.47 -7.45
C LEU A 187 16.82 -6.23 -8.22
N ALA A 188 15.67 -6.43 -7.61
CA ALA A 188 14.54 -7.14 -8.19
C ALA A 188 13.25 -6.35 -8.02
N ILE A 189 12.28 -6.63 -8.87
CA ILE A 189 10.91 -6.10 -8.81
C ILE A 189 9.92 -7.25 -8.97
N MET A 190 8.79 -7.17 -8.30
CA MET A 190 7.70 -8.15 -8.36
C MET A 190 6.34 -7.47 -8.18
N ASP A 191 5.26 -8.16 -8.50
CA ASP A 191 3.92 -7.77 -8.06
C ASP A 191 3.86 -7.81 -6.53
N GLN A 192 2.97 -7.04 -5.89
CA GLN A 192 2.90 -7.00 -4.42
C GLN A 192 2.70 -8.36 -3.74
N ASP A 193 2.17 -9.34 -4.47
CA ASP A 193 1.93 -10.70 -3.99
C ASP A 193 3.08 -11.69 -4.24
N GLY A 194 4.21 -11.23 -4.76
CA GLY A 194 5.40 -12.03 -5.01
C GLY A 194 5.46 -12.70 -6.39
N ALA A 195 4.45 -12.50 -7.23
CA ALA A 195 4.48 -12.97 -8.61
C ALA A 195 5.32 -12.07 -9.53
N ASN A 196 5.57 -12.54 -10.75
CA ASN A 196 6.23 -11.77 -11.82
C ASN A 196 7.60 -11.16 -11.42
N ILE A 197 8.40 -11.91 -10.65
CA ILE A 197 9.74 -11.47 -10.25
C ILE A 197 10.61 -11.22 -11.49
N ARG A 198 11.19 -10.03 -11.59
CA ARG A 198 12.13 -9.62 -12.62
C ARG A 198 13.37 -8.97 -11.99
N TYR A 199 14.54 -9.35 -12.46
CA TYR A 199 15.81 -8.76 -12.02
C TYR A 199 16.14 -7.49 -12.80
N LEU A 200 16.51 -6.44 -12.08
CA LEU A 200 16.92 -5.14 -12.61
C LEU A 200 18.45 -4.95 -12.54
N SER A 201 19.16 -5.84 -11.86
CA SER A 201 20.63 -5.92 -11.88
C SER A 201 21.12 -7.36 -11.99
N ASP A 202 22.34 -7.53 -12.52
CA ASP A 202 22.98 -8.84 -12.76
C ASP A 202 23.66 -9.44 -11.50
N GLY A 203 23.81 -8.62 -10.46
CA GLY A 203 24.44 -8.94 -9.18
C GLY A 203 25.96 -9.08 -9.24
N ARG A 204 26.62 -8.46 -10.23
CA ARG A 204 28.09 -8.33 -10.24
C ARG A 204 28.59 -7.35 -9.18
N SER A 205 27.73 -6.46 -8.73
CA SER A 205 28.02 -5.47 -7.71
C SER A 205 26.95 -5.50 -6.63
N ILE A 206 27.33 -5.16 -5.41
CA ILE A 206 26.39 -5.04 -4.30
C ILE A 206 25.48 -3.84 -4.58
N VAL A 207 24.18 -4.08 -4.48
CA VAL A 207 23.12 -3.06 -4.58
C VAL A 207 22.26 -3.09 -3.33
N LEU A 208 21.84 -1.91 -2.86
CA LEU A 208 21.13 -1.76 -1.59
C LEU A 208 20.05 -0.67 -1.64
N THR A 209 19.07 -0.81 -0.75
CA THR A 209 18.12 0.25 -0.35
C THR A 209 17.35 0.92 -1.50
N PRO A 210 16.68 0.20 -2.41
CA PRO A 210 15.95 0.83 -3.50
C PRO A 210 14.78 1.69 -2.99
N ARG A 211 14.44 2.77 -3.71
CA ARG A 211 13.30 3.65 -3.42
C ARG A 211 12.58 4.02 -4.71
N PHE A 212 11.25 3.89 -4.71
CA PHE A 212 10.41 4.32 -5.82
C PHE A 212 10.32 5.84 -5.91
N SER A 213 10.31 6.33 -7.15
CA SER A 213 9.74 7.64 -7.45
C SER A 213 8.22 7.58 -7.30
N PRO A 214 7.58 8.59 -6.68
CA PRO A 214 6.13 8.61 -6.48
C PRO A 214 5.33 8.86 -7.76
N ASN A 215 5.96 9.40 -8.81
CA ASN A 215 5.26 9.86 -10.02
C ASN A 215 5.85 9.33 -11.33
N ARG A 216 6.87 8.48 -11.26
CA ARG A 216 7.52 7.89 -12.44
C ARG A 216 7.85 6.44 -12.16
N GLN A 217 7.95 5.65 -13.22
CA GLN A 217 8.45 4.27 -13.15
C GLN A 217 9.98 4.26 -13.06
N GLU A 218 10.49 4.91 -12.03
CA GLU A 218 11.91 5.12 -11.74
C GLU A 218 12.22 4.75 -10.30
N ILE A 219 13.43 4.27 -10.05
CA ILE A 219 13.92 4.01 -8.69
C ILE A 219 15.31 4.61 -8.47
N THR A 220 15.54 5.10 -7.25
CA THR A 220 16.90 5.32 -6.75
C THR A 220 17.40 4.08 -6.04
N TYR A 221 18.68 3.76 -6.18
CA TYR A 221 19.33 2.69 -5.42
C TYR A 221 20.82 2.97 -5.25
N MET A 222 21.41 2.36 -4.24
CA MET A 222 22.85 2.42 -3.99
C MET A 222 23.55 1.26 -4.69
N SER A 223 24.69 1.51 -5.33
CA SER A 223 25.54 0.49 -5.96
C SER A 223 27.01 0.69 -5.59
N TYR A 224 27.73 -0.42 -5.39
CA TYR A 224 29.18 -0.46 -5.15
C TYR A 224 29.99 -0.82 -6.41
N GLU A 225 29.41 -0.67 -7.61
CA GLU A 225 30.08 -1.06 -8.87
C GLU A 225 31.43 -0.37 -9.10
N SER A 226 31.63 0.84 -8.56
CA SER A 226 32.91 1.57 -8.64
C SER A 226 33.83 1.37 -7.43
N GLY A 227 33.54 0.42 -6.54
CA GLY A 227 34.29 0.20 -5.29
C GLY A 227 33.96 1.17 -4.14
N GLN A 228 33.16 2.21 -4.41
CA GLN A 228 32.59 3.13 -3.43
C GLN A 228 31.08 3.25 -3.67
N PRO A 229 30.26 3.53 -2.63
CA PRO A 229 28.81 3.61 -2.78
C PRO A 229 28.41 4.84 -3.61
N LYS A 230 27.69 4.60 -4.69
CA LYS A 230 27.10 5.65 -5.54
C LYS A 230 25.60 5.47 -5.67
N VAL A 231 24.89 6.57 -5.91
CA VAL A 231 23.44 6.55 -6.12
C VAL A 231 23.14 6.60 -7.60
N TYR A 232 22.32 5.66 -8.04
CA TYR A 232 21.83 5.58 -9.41
C TYR A 232 20.33 5.79 -9.44
N LEU A 233 19.87 6.46 -10.49
CA LEU A 233 18.49 6.50 -10.93
C LEU A 233 18.32 5.46 -12.03
N LEU A 234 17.34 4.57 -11.92
CA LEU A 234 17.01 3.56 -12.91
C LEU A 234 15.59 3.74 -13.41
N GLN A 235 15.42 3.87 -14.73
CA GLN A 235 14.12 3.74 -15.39
C GLN A 235 13.78 2.26 -15.54
N ILE A 236 12.64 1.84 -14.98
CA ILE A 236 12.27 0.42 -14.83
C ILE A 236 11.92 -0.23 -16.18
N GLU A 237 11.37 0.53 -17.12
CA GLU A 237 10.93 0.02 -18.41
C GLU A 237 12.09 -0.12 -19.40
N THR A 238 12.91 0.92 -19.50
CA THR A 238 14.00 1.00 -20.47
C THR A 238 15.30 0.39 -19.96
N GLY A 239 15.44 0.22 -18.65
CA GLY A 239 16.68 -0.19 -18.01
C GLY A 239 17.77 0.90 -18.00
N GLN A 240 17.44 2.13 -18.42
CA GLN A 240 18.38 3.24 -18.47
C GLN A 240 18.82 3.64 -17.05
N ARG A 241 20.13 3.77 -16.86
CA ARG A 241 20.76 4.11 -15.58
C ARG A 241 21.46 5.45 -15.68
N GLU A 242 21.17 6.33 -14.75
CA GLU A 242 21.83 7.62 -14.60
C GLU A 242 22.51 7.71 -13.22
N LEU A 243 23.76 8.18 -13.19
CA LEU A 243 24.44 8.50 -11.94
C LEU A 243 23.83 9.79 -11.36
N VAL A 244 23.22 9.71 -10.19
CA VAL A 244 22.69 10.90 -9.49
C VAL A 244 23.82 11.74 -8.92
N GLY A 245 24.83 11.07 -8.35
CA GLY A 245 25.99 11.70 -7.74
C GLY A 245 26.81 10.72 -6.91
N ASP A 246 28.00 11.19 -6.52
CA ASP A 246 28.80 10.58 -5.48
C ASP A 246 28.52 11.30 -4.16
N PHE A 247 28.22 10.53 -3.11
CA PHE A 247 27.83 11.05 -1.81
C PHE A 247 28.66 10.37 -0.73
N PRO A 248 29.89 10.85 -0.49
CA PRO A 248 30.73 10.34 0.58
C PRO A 248 29.99 10.33 1.91
N GLY A 249 30.10 9.23 2.66
CA GLY A 249 29.45 9.10 3.96
C GLY A 249 27.94 8.82 3.91
N MET A 250 27.35 8.58 2.75
CA MET A 250 25.94 8.19 2.67
C MET A 250 25.67 6.84 3.34
N THR A 251 24.62 6.79 4.15
CA THR A 251 24.22 5.56 4.89
C THR A 251 23.05 4.81 4.26
N PHE A 252 22.20 5.49 3.48
CA PHE A 252 21.04 4.91 2.78
C PHE A 252 20.83 5.60 1.43
N ALA A 253 20.26 4.90 0.44
CA ALA A 253 19.85 5.56 -0.80
C ALA A 253 18.79 6.64 -0.53
N PRO A 254 18.80 7.73 -1.31
CA PRO A 254 17.99 8.88 -1.02
C PRO A 254 16.53 8.65 -1.43
N ARG A 255 15.60 9.28 -0.70
CA ARG A 255 14.15 9.19 -0.98
C ARG A 255 13.71 10.38 -1.82
N PHE A 256 12.77 10.18 -2.73
CA PHE A 256 12.20 11.27 -3.51
C PHE A 256 11.30 12.18 -2.66
N SER A 257 11.23 13.46 -3.04
CA SER A 257 10.09 14.31 -2.69
C SER A 257 8.81 13.84 -3.38
N PRO A 258 7.61 14.16 -2.85
CA PRO A 258 6.35 13.71 -3.44
C PRO A 258 6.13 14.16 -4.90
N ASP A 259 6.72 15.29 -5.28
CA ASP A 259 6.71 15.81 -6.66
C ASP A 259 7.78 15.19 -7.57
N GLY A 260 8.62 14.30 -7.05
CA GLY A 260 9.71 13.63 -7.76
C GLY A 260 10.86 14.56 -8.21
N GLN A 261 10.89 15.83 -7.80
CA GLN A 261 11.89 16.80 -8.28
C GLN A 261 13.17 16.81 -7.44
N LYS A 262 13.08 16.39 -6.18
CA LYS A 262 14.18 16.39 -5.23
C LYS A 262 14.39 15.00 -4.65
N VAL A 263 15.57 14.78 -4.10
CA VAL A 263 15.86 13.64 -3.26
C VAL A 263 16.42 14.11 -1.92
N ILE A 264 16.05 13.42 -0.84
CA ILE A 264 16.49 13.71 0.53
C ILE A 264 17.34 12.56 1.06
N MET A 265 18.41 12.91 1.76
CA MET A 265 19.45 11.96 2.15
C MET A 265 20.13 12.38 3.45
N SER A 266 20.78 11.40 4.10
CA SER A 266 21.70 11.65 5.20
C SER A 266 23.13 11.41 4.76
N LEU A 267 24.00 12.37 5.06
CA LEU A 267 25.42 12.32 4.73
C LEU A 267 26.23 12.35 6.03
N LEU A 268 27.09 11.36 6.23
CA LEU A 268 28.10 11.35 7.28
C LEU A 268 29.18 12.39 6.99
N ARG A 269 29.60 13.08 8.04
CA ARG A 269 30.67 14.07 8.04
C ARG A 269 31.96 13.44 8.57
N ASP A 270 33.08 14.10 8.32
CA ASP A 270 34.41 13.63 8.76
C ASP A 270 34.53 13.49 10.29
N ASP A 271 33.69 14.19 11.07
CA ASP A 271 33.65 14.12 12.52
C ASP A 271 32.79 12.96 13.07
N GLY A 272 32.28 12.09 12.20
CA GLY A 272 31.46 10.93 12.56
C GLY A 272 29.98 11.23 12.81
N ASN A 273 29.55 12.48 12.67
CA ASN A 273 28.14 12.89 12.75
C ASN A 273 27.49 12.88 11.38
N SER A 274 26.15 12.90 11.29
CA SER A 274 25.44 12.98 10.01
C SER A 274 24.38 14.06 9.99
N ASN A 275 24.17 14.66 8.82
CA ASN A 275 23.11 15.63 8.63
C ASN A 275 22.24 15.31 7.42
N ILE A 276 21.05 15.91 7.41
CA ILE A 276 20.08 15.76 6.34
C ILE A 276 20.30 16.82 5.27
N PHE A 277 20.30 16.38 4.03
CA PHE A 277 20.41 17.22 2.84
C PHE A 277 19.27 16.90 1.87
N ALA A 278 18.78 17.93 1.19
CA ALA A 278 17.91 17.80 0.03
C ALA A 278 18.66 18.21 -1.23
N MET A 279 18.48 17.49 -2.33
CA MET A 279 19.11 17.76 -3.60
C MET A 279 18.06 17.88 -4.70
N ASP A 280 18.14 18.95 -5.49
CA ASP A 280 17.34 19.10 -6.70
C ASP A 280 17.93 18.25 -7.83
N LEU A 281 17.11 17.36 -8.42
CA LEU A 281 17.60 16.39 -9.40
C LEU A 281 17.98 17.03 -10.74
N ARG A 282 17.41 18.20 -11.09
CA ARG A 282 17.67 18.87 -12.37
C ARG A 282 18.93 19.72 -12.33
N SER A 283 19.06 20.54 -11.30
CA SER A 283 20.18 21.47 -11.11
C SER A 283 21.36 20.84 -10.38
N ARG A 284 21.15 19.69 -9.72
CA ARG A 284 22.11 19.03 -8.84
C ARG A 284 22.51 19.87 -7.61
N SER A 285 21.77 20.95 -7.33
CA SER A 285 22.00 21.80 -6.16
C SER A 285 21.58 21.09 -4.87
N THR A 286 22.43 21.18 -3.84
CA THR A 286 22.21 20.56 -2.52
C THR A 286 21.96 21.62 -1.45
N THR A 287 20.94 21.43 -0.62
CA THR A 287 20.61 22.26 0.54
C THR A 287 20.72 21.43 1.81
N ARG A 288 21.46 21.93 2.79
CA ARG A 288 21.57 21.31 4.12
C ARG A 288 20.37 21.69 4.99
N LEU A 289 19.66 20.70 5.53
CA LEU A 289 18.45 20.89 6.34
C LEU A 289 18.73 20.79 7.85
N THR A 290 19.78 20.07 8.25
CA THR A 290 20.21 19.99 9.66
C THR A 290 21.70 20.35 9.80
N ASN A 291 22.05 21.01 10.90
CA ASN A 291 23.43 21.45 11.17
C ASN A 291 23.80 21.23 12.65
N SER A 292 23.43 20.07 13.19
CA SER A 292 23.75 19.70 14.57
C SER A 292 24.97 18.79 14.64
N THR A 293 25.53 18.64 15.84
CA THR A 293 26.58 17.66 16.17
C THR A 293 26.02 16.27 16.48
N ALA A 294 24.79 16.00 16.05
CA ALA A 294 24.11 14.72 16.23
C ALA A 294 24.19 13.87 14.95
N ILE A 295 23.77 12.62 15.05
CA ILE A 295 23.55 11.72 13.93
C ILE A 295 22.10 11.87 13.48
N ASP A 296 21.87 12.69 12.46
CA ASP A 296 20.56 12.81 11.79
C ASP A 296 20.50 11.88 10.56
N THR A 297 19.54 10.95 10.50
CA THR A 297 19.43 9.92 9.44
C THR A 297 18.00 9.60 9.01
N SER A 298 17.87 8.77 7.97
CA SER A 298 16.60 8.18 7.49
C SER A 298 15.47 9.19 7.25
N PRO A 299 15.71 10.29 6.51
CA PRO A 299 14.69 11.30 6.26
C PRO A 299 13.59 10.78 5.32
N SER A 300 12.34 11.18 5.54
CA SER A 300 11.19 10.92 4.67
C SER A 300 10.29 12.15 4.61
N TYR A 301 9.85 12.54 3.42
CA TYR A 301 8.87 13.61 3.25
C TYR A 301 7.47 13.19 3.72
N SER A 302 6.67 14.16 4.16
CA SER A 302 5.22 14.06 4.20
C SER A 302 4.64 14.00 2.78
N PRO A 303 3.45 13.41 2.56
CA PRO A 303 2.88 13.26 1.22
C PRO A 303 2.55 14.59 0.54
N ASP A 304 2.30 15.65 1.30
CA ASP A 304 2.11 17.02 0.80
C ASP A 304 3.43 17.77 0.56
N GLY A 305 4.58 17.17 0.91
CA GLY A 305 5.91 17.75 0.76
C GLY A 305 6.25 18.88 1.72
N SER A 306 5.36 19.22 2.66
CA SER A 306 5.55 20.37 3.56
C SER A 306 6.48 20.07 4.74
N LYS A 307 6.62 18.80 5.11
CA LYS A 307 7.38 18.34 6.29
C LYS A 307 8.31 17.18 5.96
N VAL A 308 9.27 16.96 6.86
CA VAL A 308 10.18 15.82 6.85
C VAL A 308 10.18 15.17 8.23
N VAL A 309 10.01 13.85 8.27
CA VAL A 309 10.31 13.02 9.44
C VAL A 309 11.71 12.44 9.30
N PHE A 310 12.47 12.36 10.40
CA PHE A 310 13.82 11.83 10.42
C PHE A 310 14.20 11.28 11.79
N THR A 311 15.29 10.51 11.85
CA THR A 311 15.87 10.02 13.10
C THR A 311 16.99 10.95 13.56
N SER A 312 17.06 11.26 14.85
CA SER A 312 18.17 11.99 15.47
C SER A 312 18.49 11.45 16.85
N ASP A 313 19.77 11.40 17.21
CA ASP A 313 20.27 11.02 18.53
C ASP A 313 20.64 12.21 19.43
N ARG A 314 20.30 13.44 19.01
CA ARG A 314 20.63 14.68 19.75
C ARG A 314 20.14 14.71 21.21
N GLY A 315 19.17 13.86 21.56
CA GLY A 315 18.65 13.67 22.91
C GLY A 315 19.30 12.52 23.69
N GLY A 316 20.44 11.99 23.23
CA GLY A 316 21.20 10.90 23.82
C GLY A 316 20.99 9.55 23.11
N ARG A 317 19.74 9.09 22.98
CA ARG A 317 19.37 7.89 22.20
C ARG A 317 18.64 8.29 20.92
N ALA A 318 18.72 7.48 19.86
CA ALA A 318 18.04 7.80 18.60
C ALA A 318 16.52 7.82 18.78
N GLN A 319 15.90 8.88 18.28
CA GLN A 319 14.49 9.20 18.40
C GLN A 319 13.98 9.80 17.09
N ILE A 320 12.66 9.86 16.92
CA ILE A 320 12.03 10.40 15.72
C ILE A 320 11.70 11.87 15.94
N TYR A 321 12.04 12.67 14.93
CA TYR A 321 11.81 14.10 14.86
C TYR A 321 11.06 14.45 13.58
N VAL A 322 10.33 15.56 13.61
CA VAL A 322 9.67 16.17 12.45
C VAL A 322 10.16 17.61 12.31
N MET A 323 10.31 18.08 11.07
CA MET A 323 10.67 19.44 10.71
C MET A 323 9.92 19.91 9.47
N GLY A 324 9.94 21.21 9.18
CA GLY A 324 9.56 21.73 7.88
C GLY A 324 10.49 21.21 6.79
N ALA A 325 10.01 21.12 5.55
CA ALA A 325 10.83 20.68 4.41
C ALA A 325 12.03 21.59 4.11
N ASP A 326 12.03 22.81 4.66
CA ASP A 326 13.13 23.77 4.66
C ASP A 326 14.14 23.58 5.82
N GLY A 327 13.89 22.62 6.72
CA GLY A 327 14.71 22.33 7.90
C GLY A 327 14.28 23.05 9.19
N SER A 328 13.27 23.92 9.13
CA SER A 328 12.79 24.70 10.27
C SER A 328 11.96 23.87 11.27
N GLY A 329 11.81 24.36 12.51
CA GLY A 329 10.83 23.80 13.47
C GLY A 329 11.09 22.35 13.93
N GLN A 330 12.34 21.91 13.96
CA GLN A 330 12.72 20.55 14.35
C GLN A 330 12.21 20.19 15.76
N THR A 331 11.30 19.21 15.83
CA THR A 331 10.60 18.82 17.06
C THR A 331 10.62 17.30 17.23
N ARG A 332 10.92 16.82 18.44
CA ARG A 332 10.88 15.39 18.78
C ARG A 332 9.42 14.94 18.91
N ILE A 333 9.09 13.78 18.36
CA ILE A 333 7.74 13.21 18.45
C ILE A 333 7.70 11.85 19.17
N SER A 334 8.79 11.09 19.20
CA SER A 334 8.82 9.82 19.95
C SER A 334 9.34 10.03 21.37
N PHE A 335 8.64 9.50 22.38
CA PHE A 335 9.03 9.67 23.80
C PHE A 335 9.10 8.36 24.58
N GLY A 336 8.68 7.24 24.00
CA GLY A 336 8.75 5.94 24.66
C GLY A 336 10.17 5.42 24.84
N ASP A 337 10.27 4.27 25.48
CA ASP A 337 11.55 3.60 25.71
C ASP A 337 12.09 2.89 24.48
N GLY A 338 13.43 2.88 24.36
CA GLY A 338 14.12 2.25 23.23
C GLY A 338 14.74 3.25 22.25
N VAL A 339 15.27 2.70 21.17
CA VAL A 339 15.89 3.42 20.04
C VAL A 339 14.91 3.38 18.88
N TYR A 340 14.57 4.54 18.32
CA TYR A 340 13.63 4.65 17.19
C TYR A 340 14.40 5.03 15.94
N SER A 341 14.14 4.31 14.84
CA SER A 341 14.85 4.45 13.58
C SER A 341 13.94 4.28 12.37
N THR A 342 14.48 4.59 11.19
CA THR A 342 13.84 4.41 9.88
C THR A 342 12.37 4.87 9.79
N PRO A 343 12.05 6.12 10.18
CA PRO A 343 10.69 6.61 10.10
C PRO A 343 10.26 6.79 8.65
N VAL A 344 9.00 6.47 8.35
CA VAL A 344 8.41 6.65 7.02
C VAL A 344 7.00 7.20 7.15
N TRP A 345 6.76 8.35 6.51
CA TRP A 345 5.44 8.99 6.50
C TRP A 345 4.45 8.15 5.69
N SER A 346 3.23 7.98 6.23
CA SER A 346 2.13 7.34 5.51
C SER A 346 1.73 8.18 4.28
N PRO A 347 1.40 7.55 3.14
CA PRO A 347 0.81 8.24 1.99
C PRO A 347 -0.46 9.04 2.32
N ARG A 348 -1.19 8.65 3.38
CA ARG A 348 -2.38 9.37 3.87
C ARG A 348 -2.06 10.61 4.71
N GLY A 349 -0.81 10.77 5.13
CA GLY A 349 -0.34 11.92 5.89
C GLY A 349 -0.60 11.86 7.40
N ASP A 350 -1.34 10.87 7.90
CA ASP A 350 -1.83 10.81 9.28
C ASP A 350 -0.95 10.01 10.24
N LEU A 351 -0.12 9.10 9.72
CA LEU A 351 0.73 8.20 10.50
C LEU A 351 2.20 8.25 10.06
N ILE A 352 3.08 7.88 10.97
CA ILE A 352 4.51 7.62 10.75
C ILE A 352 4.77 6.18 11.18
N ALA A 353 5.23 5.34 10.25
CA ALA A 353 5.77 4.02 10.57
C ALA A 353 7.23 4.15 11.00
N PHE A 354 7.69 3.26 11.86
CA PHE A 354 9.05 3.27 12.36
C PHE A 354 9.53 1.88 12.78
N THR A 355 10.85 1.74 12.87
CA THR A 355 11.49 0.65 13.57
C THR A 355 11.82 1.10 14.99
N LYS A 356 11.60 0.23 15.97
CA LYS A 356 11.93 0.46 17.37
C LYS A 356 12.70 -0.72 17.91
N GLN A 357 13.79 -0.43 18.63
CA GLN A 357 14.57 -1.44 19.32
C GLN A 357 14.49 -1.21 20.83
N THR A 358 13.97 -2.22 21.54
CA THR A 358 13.83 -2.19 23.00
C THR A 358 14.10 -3.59 23.55
N ALA A 359 14.91 -3.69 24.61
CA ALA A 359 15.24 -4.96 25.27
C ALA A 359 15.81 -6.06 24.33
N GLY A 360 16.48 -5.68 23.24
CA GLY A 360 17.06 -6.60 22.27
C GLY A 360 16.10 -7.07 21.16
N GLU A 361 14.82 -6.68 21.22
CA GLU A 361 13.84 -6.97 20.18
C GLU A 361 13.72 -5.82 19.17
N PHE A 362 13.41 -6.16 17.93
CA PHE A 362 13.09 -5.21 16.87
C PHE A 362 11.58 -5.21 16.62
N GLN A 363 11.02 -4.02 16.50
CA GLN A 363 9.58 -3.81 16.40
C GLN A 363 9.29 -2.91 15.21
N ILE A 364 8.22 -3.22 14.47
CA ILE A 364 7.62 -2.30 13.50
C ILE A 364 6.40 -1.68 14.18
N GLY A 365 6.40 -0.36 14.29
CA GLY A 365 5.34 0.39 14.93
C GLY A 365 4.84 1.55 14.07
N VAL A 366 3.72 2.13 14.49
CA VAL A 366 3.15 3.34 13.91
C VAL A 366 2.73 4.31 15.02
N MET A 367 2.84 5.61 14.76
CA MET A 367 2.36 6.69 15.63
C MET A 367 1.72 7.78 14.78
N ARG A 368 0.91 8.66 15.37
CA ARG A 368 0.45 9.88 14.70
C ARG A 368 1.60 10.84 14.46
N VAL A 369 1.40 11.81 13.57
CA VAL A 369 2.41 12.82 13.23
C VAL A 369 2.84 13.71 14.40
N ASP A 370 2.05 13.78 15.46
CA ASP A 370 2.36 14.47 16.72
C ASP A 370 3.02 13.57 17.77
N GLY A 371 3.24 12.28 17.45
CA GLY A 371 3.80 11.28 18.37
C GLY A 371 2.77 10.52 19.19
N SER A 372 1.50 10.93 19.19
CA SER A 372 0.44 10.28 19.96
C SER A 372 0.02 8.93 19.35
N GLY A 373 -0.59 8.07 20.16
CA GLY A 373 -1.17 6.81 19.67
C GLY A 373 -0.15 5.81 19.12
N GLU A 374 1.07 5.82 19.67
CA GLU A 374 2.09 4.81 19.38
C GLU A 374 1.52 3.40 19.57
N ARG A 375 1.69 2.53 18.57
CA ARG A 375 1.34 1.12 18.65
C ARG A 375 2.35 0.27 17.88
N ILE A 376 2.63 -0.92 18.40
CA ILE A 376 3.47 -1.92 17.76
C ILE A 376 2.58 -2.85 16.94
N LEU A 377 2.93 -3.03 15.66
CA LEU A 377 2.21 -3.89 14.72
C LEU A 377 2.85 -5.27 14.62
N SER A 378 4.16 -5.33 14.82
CA SER A 378 4.93 -6.57 14.69
C SER A 378 6.19 -6.49 15.55
N THR A 379 6.60 -7.64 16.09
CA THR A 379 7.81 -7.82 16.90
C THR A 379 8.56 -9.04 16.41
N GLY A 380 9.89 -8.95 16.37
CA GLY A 380 10.73 -10.07 15.95
C GLY A 380 12.22 -9.79 16.09
N PHE A 381 13.03 -10.73 15.64
CA PHE A 381 14.47 -10.58 15.55
C PHE A 381 14.84 -9.81 14.29
N GLN A 382 15.61 -8.73 14.43
CA GLN A 382 16.18 -7.93 13.31
C GLN A 382 15.17 -7.68 12.17
N GLN A 383 14.09 -6.96 12.49
CA GLN A 383 13.10 -6.51 11.51
C GLN A 383 13.13 -5.00 11.30
N GLU A 384 13.29 -4.57 10.05
CA GLU A 384 13.55 -3.17 9.71
C GLU A 384 13.02 -2.80 8.32
N GLY A 385 13.19 -1.51 7.97
CA GLY A 385 12.90 -1.00 6.64
C GLY A 385 11.42 -1.00 6.25
N PRO A 386 10.52 -0.45 7.09
CA PRO A 386 9.10 -0.37 6.74
C PRO A 386 8.87 0.46 5.47
N THR A 387 7.94 0.02 4.63
CA THR A 387 7.44 0.73 3.44
C THR A 387 5.92 0.58 3.35
N TRP A 388 5.23 1.66 3.00
CA TRP A 388 3.77 1.70 2.93
C TRP A 388 3.26 1.27 1.56
N ALA A 389 2.21 0.44 1.54
CA ALA A 389 1.32 0.37 0.39
C ALA A 389 0.71 1.76 0.10
N PRO A 390 0.38 2.10 -1.16
CA PRO A 390 0.00 3.47 -1.53
C PRO A 390 -1.30 3.97 -0.90
N ASN A 391 -2.18 3.07 -0.45
CA ASN A 391 -3.38 3.44 0.31
C ASN A 391 -3.12 3.68 1.81
N GLY A 392 -1.90 3.43 2.29
CA GLY A 392 -1.49 3.61 3.69
C GLY A 392 -2.11 2.61 4.67
N ARG A 393 -2.64 1.46 4.22
CA ARG A 393 -3.22 0.43 5.11
C ARG A 393 -2.30 -0.73 5.44
N VAL A 394 -1.33 -1.00 4.60
CA VAL A 394 -0.43 -2.13 4.73
C VAL A 394 1.01 -1.63 4.73
N LEU A 395 1.80 -2.21 5.62
CA LEU A 395 3.24 -2.04 5.66
C LEU A 395 3.91 -3.31 5.19
N MET A 396 4.97 -3.19 4.40
CA MET A 396 5.93 -4.25 4.15
C MET A 396 7.26 -3.89 4.79
N PHE A 397 7.99 -4.89 5.27
CA PHE A 397 9.31 -4.75 5.88
C PHE A 397 10.07 -6.07 5.65
N PHE A 398 11.35 -6.09 6.03
CA PHE A 398 12.09 -7.35 6.05
C PHE A 398 12.38 -7.76 7.48
N ARG A 399 12.40 -9.08 7.72
CA ARG A 399 12.75 -9.71 8.99
C ARG A 399 13.83 -10.73 8.74
N ASP A 400 14.89 -10.69 9.53
CA ASP A 400 15.89 -11.74 9.49
C ASP A 400 15.33 -13.08 9.98
N SER A 401 15.63 -14.12 9.21
CA SER A 401 15.23 -15.49 9.50
C SER A 401 16.44 -16.42 9.43
N ALA A 402 16.26 -17.70 9.77
CA ALA A 402 17.32 -18.69 9.68
C ALA A 402 17.89 -18.75 8.24
N GLY A 403 19.10 -18.22 8.06
CA GLY A 403 19.83 -18.19 6.79
C GLY A 403 19.84 -16.83 6.07
N GLY A 404 18.89 -15.92 6.33
CA GLY A 404 18.82 -14.60 5.70
C GLY A 404 17.44 -13.91 5.82
N PRO A 405 17.32 -12.67 5.30
CA PRO A 405 16.13 -11.85 5.42
C PRO A 405 14.97 -12.37 4.57
N LYS A 406 13.73 -12.12 5.03
CA LYS A 406 12.50 -12.38 4.27
C LYS A 406 11.57 -11.18 4.34
N LEU A 407 10.78 -10.99 3.30
CA LEU A 407 9.75 -9.96 3.26
C LEU A 407 8.49 -10.41 4.00
N VAL A 408 7.96 -9.48 4.79
CA VAL A 408 6.76 -9.64 5.59
C VAL A 408 5.90 -8.41 5.39
N SER A 409 4.59 -8.60 5.26
CA SER A 409 3.62 -7.50 5.31
C SER A 409 2.72 -7.62 6.53
N VAL A 410 2.24 -6.49 7.03
CA VAL A 410 1.27 -6.42 8.12
C VAL A 410 0.31 -5.25 7.88
N ASP A 411 -0.96 -5.44 8.21
CA ASP A 411 -1.95 -4.39 8.16
C ASP A 411 -1.89 -3.46 9.39
N LEU A 412 -2.58 -2.31 9.33
CA LEU A 412 -2.61 -1.32 10.41
C LEU A 412 -3.18 -1.81 11.75
N THR A 413 -3.91 -2.93 11.78
CA THR A 413 -4.40 -3.55 13.03
C THR A 413 -3.33 -4.42 13.70
N GLY A 414 -2.27 -4.81 12.98
CA GLY A 414 -1.22 -5.70 13.49
C GLY A 414 -1.64 -7.17 13.56
N ARG A 415 -2.71 -7.58 12.86
CA ARG A 415 -3.29 -8.94 12.99
C ARG A 415 -3.17 -9.79 11.73
N ASN A 416 -3.03 -9.16 10.57
CA ASN A 416 -2.89 -9.83 9.28
C ASN A 416 -1.42 -9.77 8.82
N GLU A 417 -0.53 -10.40 9.61
CA GLU A 417 0.87 -10.56 9.21
C GLU A 417 0.99 -11.70 8.19
N GLN A 418 1.67 -11.43 7.07
CA GLN A 418 1.82 -12.35 5.94
C GLN A 418 3.27 -12.39 5.49
N SER A 419 3.79 -13.59 5.19
CA SER A 419 5.09 -13.72 4.52
C SER A 419 4.91 -13.57 3.02
N ILE A 420 5.76 -12.76 2.38
CA ILE A 420 5.70 -12.55 0.93
C ILE A 420 6.59 -13.58 0.24
N PRO A 421 6.05 -14.39 -0.70
CA PRO A 421 6.81 -15.44 -1.34
C PRO A 421 7.90 -14.84 -2.24
N THR A 422 9.12 -15.34 -2.08
CA THR A 422 10.30 -14.98 -2.88
C THR A 422 11.15 -16.24 -3.09
N SER A 423 11.89 -16.30 -4.20
CA SER A 423 12.71 -17.49 -4.52
C SER A 423 13.96 -17.63 -3.63
N ASN A 424 14.50 -16.51 -3.15
CA ASN A 424 15.68 -16.45 -2.28
C ASN A 424 15.38 -15.62 -1.03
N PHE A 425 16.40 -15.21 -0.28
CA PHE A 425 16.23 -14.19 0.74
C PHE A 425 15.92 -12.84 0.10
N ALA A 426 15.25 -11.96 0.85
CA ALA A 426 14.79 -10.68 0.34
C ALA A 426 14.79 -9.62 1.44
N SER A 427 15.44 -8.48 1.15
CA SER A 427 15.57 -7.33 2.06
C SER A 427 15.19 -6.01 1.38
N ASP A 428 15.17 -4.95 2.19
CA ASP A 428 15.04 -3.55 1.73
C ASP A 428 13.86 -3.30 0.77
N PRO A 429 12.63 -3.68 1.11
CA PRO A 429 11.49 -3.44 0.24
C PRO A 429 11.21 -1.94 0.07
N ALA A 430 10.76 -1.56 -1.12
CA ALA A 430 10.05 -0.33 -1.36
C ALA A 430 8.82 -0.62 -2.20
N TRP A 431 7.66 -0.22 -1.68
CA TRP A 431 6.37 -0.37 -2.36
C TRP A 431 6.18 0.73 -3.39
N SER A 432 5.65 0.39 -4.57
CA SER A 432 5.35 1.35 -5.62
C SER A 432 4.11 2.19 -5.31
N PRO A 433 3.97 3.37 -5.95
CA PRO A 433 2.64 3.95 -6.16
C PRO A 433 1.72 3.01 -6.96
N LEU A 434 0.44 3.34 -7.05
CA LEU A 434 -0.49 2.67 -7.97
C LEU A 434 0.01 2.77 -9.41
N LEU A 435 -0.20 1.73 -10.19
CA LEU A 435 0.13 1.74 -11.61
C LEU A 435 -0.97 2.46 -12.40
N GLU A 436 -0.59 3.43 -13.23
CA GLU A 436 -1.51 4.13 -14.14
C GLU A 436 -1.86 3.30 -15.38
#